data_AF-A0A7Y5YJY9-F1
#
_entry.id   AF-A0A7Y5YJY9-F1
#
_cell.length_a   1.000
_cell.length_b   1.000
_cell.length_c   1.000
_cell.angle_alpha   90.00
_cell.angle_beta   90.00
_cell.angle_gamma   90.00
#
_symmetry.space_group_name_H-M   'P 1'
#
loop_
_entity.id
_entity.type
_entity.pdbx_description
1 polymer ?
#
loop_
_entity_poly.entity_id
_entity_poly.type
_entity_poly.pdbx_seq_one_letter_code
_entity_poly.pdbx_strand_id
1 'polypeptide(L)'
;MLIGILLVITWVILLLRYPAKALPVSLAAAIGLGLVATWVVWMDHRELKQLQRLELRISYAPQQCPADRPLKLTMKNGNDVPLTELRWRVAAYAPGDTVNLADNQYTAPRYRGPGELQAGDSWDDCLPLPPLRPGYRPETLEFRAERLQGSFSD
;
A
#
# COMPACT_ATOMS: atom_id res chain seq x y z
N MET A 1 30.54 17.43 -4.41
CA MET A 1 30.78 16.44 -5.51
C MET A 1 32.24 16.02 -5.62
N LEU A 2 33.21 16.94 -5.54
CA LEU A 2 34.66 16.64 -5.56
C LEU A 2 35.13 15.60 -4.53
N ILE A 3 34.64 15.67 -3.29
CA ILE A 3 35.01 14.73 -2.22
C ILE A 3 34.58 13.29 -2.57
N GLY A 4 33.38 13.13 -3.15
CA GLY A 4 32.91 11.82 -3.61
C GLY A 4 33.78 11.26 -4.75
N ILE A 5 34.19 12.12 -5.70
CA ILE A 5 35.06 11.72 -6.81
C ILE A 5 36.45 11.30 -6.31
N LEU A 6 37.06 12.07 -5.40
CA LEU A 6 38.35 11.74 -4.80
C LEU A 6 38.31 10.40 -4.04
N LEU A 7 37.22 10.11 -3.34
CA LEU A 7 37.03 8.85 -2.62
C LEU A 7 36.96 7.66 -3.58
N VAL A 8 36.21 7.78 -4.67
CA VAL A 8 36.10 6.75 -5.71
C VAL A 8 37.46 6.51 -6.39
N ILE A 9 38.18 7.57 -6.77
CA ILE A 9 39.51 7.46 -7.38
C ILE A 9 40.49 6.76 -6.43
N THR A 10 40.50 7.15 -5.15
CA THR A 10 41.36 6.55 -4.12
C THR A 10 41.06 5.06 -3.95
N TRP A 11 39.77 4.69 -3.94
CA TRP A 11 39.35 3.30 -3.88
C TRP A 11 39.80 2.49 -5.11
N VAL A 12 39.65 3.03 -6.33
CA VAL A 12 40.13 2.38 -7.58
C VAL A 12 41.64 2.17 -7.56
N ILE A 13 42.41 3.17 -7.10
CA ILE A 13 43.87 3.07 -6.98
C ILE A 13 44.26 1.95 -5.99
N LEU A 14 43.58 1.86 -4.84
CA LEU A 14 43.82 0.81 -3.86
C LEU A 14 43.46 -0.59 -4.41
N LEU A 15 42.41 -0.69 -5.23
CA LEU A 15 41.96 -1.94 -5.82
C LEU A 15 42.93 -2.46 -6.89
N LEU A 16 43.48 -1.56 -7.73
CA LEU A 16 44.50 -1.89 -8.73
C LEU A 16 45.85 -2.24 -8.10
N ARG A 17 46.24 -1.56 -7.02
CA ARG A 17 47.57 -1.72 -6.41
C ARG A 17 47.65 -2.84 -5.37
N TYR A 18 46.55 -3.12 -4.67
CA TYR A 18 46.48 -4.15 -3.63
C TYR A 18 45.27 -5.08 -3.83
N PRO A 19 45.20 -5.79 -4.97
CA PRO A 19 44.04 -6.62 -5.30
C PRO A 19 43.78 -7.70 -4.25
N ALA A 20 44.84 -8.31 -3.70
CA ALA A 20 44.73 -9.34 -2.68
C ALA A 20 44.13 -8.86 -1.33
N LYS A 21 44.04 -7.54 -1.10
CA LYS A 21 43.52 -6.95 0.15
C LYS A 21 42.23 -6.17 -0.05
N ALA A 22 42.14 -5.38 -1.12
CA ALA A 22 40.98 -4.53 -1.40
C ALA A 22 39.79 -5.30 -2.03
N LEU A 23 40.08 -6.31 -2.86
CA LEU A 23 39.06 -7.11 -3.53
C LEU A 23 38.20 -7.95 -2.56
N PRO A 24 38.76 -8.69 -1.57
CA PRO A 24 37.93 -9.45 -0.63
C PRO A 24 37.07 -8.54 0.26
N VAL A 25 37.58 -7.37 0.66
CA VAL A 25 36.81 -6.39 1.44
C VAL A 25 35.63 -5.83 0.62
N SER A 26 35.88 -5.48 -0.64
CA SER A 26 34.83 -4.97 -1.53
C SER A 26 33.80 -6.03 -1.86
N LEU A 27 34.23 -7.28 -2.07
CA LEU A 27 33.34 -8.42 -2.29
C LEU A 27 32.47 -8.69 -1.06
N ALA A 28 33.05 -8.70 0.14
CA ALA A 28 32.31 -8.86 1.39
C ALA A 28 31.26 -7.76 1.56
N ALA A 29 31.62 -6.50 1.27
CA ALA A 29 30.69 -5.38 1.28
C ALA A 29 29.56 -5.55 0.25
N ALA A 30 29.88 -5.96 -0.98
CA ALA A 30 28.89 -6.19 -2.03
C ALA A 30 27.92 -7.34 -1.67
N ILE A 31 28.43 -8.43 -1.08
CA ILE A 31 27.60 -9.54 -0.59
C ILE A 31 26.69 -9.06 0.54
N GLY A 32 27.23 -8.31 1.52
CA GLY A 32 26.44 -7.76 2.61
C GLY A 32 25.31 -6.86 2.11
N LEU A 33 25.60 -5.94 1.19
CA LEU A 33 24.60 -5.09 0.54
C LEU A 33 23.57 -5.91 -0.25
N GLY A 34 24.02 -6.94 -0.97
CA GLY A 34 23.14 -7.84 -1.72
C GLY A 34 22.17 -8.61 -0.83
N LEU A 35 22.62 -9.09 0.33
CA LEU A 35 21.78 -9.78 1.31
C LEU A 35 20.72 -8.85 1.89
N VAL A 36 21.10 -7.62 2.27
CA VAL A 36 20.15 -6.62 2.79
C VAL A 36 19.11 -6.25 1.74
N ALA A 37 19.54 -5.99 0.49
CA ALA A 37 18.63 -5.67 -0.59
C ALA A 37 17.64 -6.81 -0.88
N THR A 38 18.14 -8.06 -0.92
CA THR A 38 17.29 -9.25 -1.11
C THR A 38 16.29 -9.43 0.03
N TRP A 39 16.73 -9.21 1.27
CA TRP A 39 15.87 -9.29 2.45
C TRP A 39 14.72 -8.27 2.39
N VAL A 40 15.02 -7.03 2.06
CA VAL A 40 14.02 -5.95 1.92
C VAL A 40 12.99 -6.28 0.84
N VAL A 41 13.44 -6.74 -0.33
CA VAL A 41 12.54 -7.14 -1.43
C VAL A 41 11.66 -8.32 -1.04
N TRP A 42 12.19 -9.28 -0.28
CA TRP A 42 11.40 -10.42 0.18
C TRP A 42 10.31 -10.01 1.17
N MET A 43 10.61 -9.07 2.08
CA MET A 43 9.65 -8.52 3.05
C MET A 43 8.49 -7.82 2.34
N ASP A 44 8.80 -6.92 1.39
CA ASP A 44 7.81 -6.19 0.59
C ASP A 44 6.90 -7.15 -0.22
N HIS A 45 7.49 -8.18 -0.82
CA HIS A 45 6.73 -9.19 -1.55
C HIS A 45 5.77 -10.01 -0.68
N ARG A 46 6.07 -10.21 0.61
CA ARG A 46 5.15 -10.93 1.52
C ARG A 46 3.93 -10.10 1.84
N GLU A 47 4.11 -8.82 2.18
CA GLU A 47 3.01 -7.91 2.49
C GLU A 47 2.08 -7.68 1.28
N LEU A 48 2.64 -7.47 0.09
CA LEU A 48 1.86 -7.28 -1.14
C LEU A 48 0.98 -8.49 -1.45
N LYS A 49 1.50 -9.72 -1.25
CA LYS A 49 0.72 -10.94 -1.44
C LYS A 49 -0.43 -11.05 -0.45
N GLN A 50 -0.23 -10.62 0.80
CA GLN A 50 -1.29 -10.65 1.80
C GLN A 50 -2.39 -9.62 1.50
N LEU A 51 -2.01 -8.43 1.05
CA LEU A 51 -2.98 -7.41 0.60
C LEU A 51 -3.78 -7.86 -0.64
N GLN A 52 -3.20 -8.63 -1.55
CA GLN A 52 -3.91 -9.18 -2.71
C GLN A 52 -4.99 -10.21 -2.33
N ARG A 53 -4.85 -10.89 -1.19
CA ARG A 53 -5.85 -11.83 -0.66
C ARG A 53 -6.94 -11.13 0.15
N LEU A 54 -6.76 -9.84 0.45
CA LEU A 54 -7.81 -9.03 1.06
C LEU A 54 -8.78 -8.58 -0.03
N GLU A 55 -10.00 -9.08 0.04
CA GLU A 55 -11.06 -8.67 -0.87
C GLU A 55 -11.82 -7.50 -0.25
N LEU A 56 -11.84 -6.36 -0.94
CA LEU A 56 -12.51 -5.15 -0.48
C LEU A 56 -13.44 -4.62 -1.57
N ARG A 57 -14.74 -4.60 -1.28
CA ARG A 57 -15.78 -4.17 -2.21
C ARG A 57 -16.54 -2.99 -1.61
N ILE A 58 -16.63 -1.90 -2.37
CA ILE A 58 -17.40 -0.71 -1.99
C ILE A 58 -18.49 -0.52 -3.04
N SER A 59 -19.72 -0.31 -2.60
CA SER A 59 -20.85 -0.06 -3.49
C SER A 59 -21.76 1.03 -2.94
N TYR A 60 -22.37 1.80 -3.84
CA TYR A 60 -23.39 2.77 -3.45
C TYR A 60 -24.71 2.04 -3.19
N ALA A 61 -25.13 1.99 -1.93
CA ALA A 61 -26.29 1.20 -1.49
C ALA A 61 -27.15 1.99 -0.47
N PRO A 62 -27.75 3.11 -0.88
CA PRO A 62 -28.54 3.98 0.02
C PRO A 62 -29.80 3.31 0.60
N GLN A 63 -30.19 2.15 0.05
CA GLN A 63 -31.31 1.34 0.57
C GLN A 63 -30.88 0.41 1.71
N GLN A 64 -29.60 0.05 1.79
CA GLN A 64 -29.06 -0.89 2.80
C GLN A 64 -28.30 -0.16 3.91
N CYS A 65 -27.88 1.08 3.66
CA CYS A 65 -27.13 1.89 4.60
C CYS A 65 -27.88 3.17 5.00
N PRO A 66 -27.56 3.75 6.18
CA PRO A 66 -28.07 5.05 6.60
C PRO A 66 -27.76 6.19 5.62
N ALA A 67 -28.58 7.23 5.62
CA ALA A 67 -28.46 8.36 4.69
C ALA A 67 -27.15 9.15 4.85
N ASP A 68 -26.56 9.19 6.04
CA ASP A 68 -25.25 9.81 6.31
C ASP A 68 -24.07 8.96 5.81
N ARG A 69 -24.30 7.67 5.54
CA ARG A 69 -23.28 6.68 5.18
C ARG A 69 -23.73 5.75 4.06
N PRO A 70 -24.06 6.26 2.86
CA PRO A 70 -24.74 5.49 1.82
C PRO A 70 -23.85 4.46 1.09
N LEU A 71 -22.56 4.38 1.41
CA LEU A 71 -21.65 3.42 0.80
C LEU A 71 -21.59 2.14 1.64
N LYS A 72 -21.95 1.01 1.07
CA LYS A 72 -21.74 -0.30 1.69
C LYS A 72 -20.32 -0.78 1.41
N LEU A 73 -19.57 -1.06 2.47
CA LEU A 73 -18.28 -1.71 2.44
C LEU A 73 -18.45 -3.17 2.85
N THR A 74 -17.85 -4.07 2.07
CA THR A 74 -17.66 -5.47 2.43
C THR A 74 -16.18 -5.80 2.32
N MET A 75 -15.62 -6.36 3.38
CA MET A 75 -14.23 -6.78 3.50
C MET A 75 -14.18 -8.26 3.81
N LYS A 76 -13.27 -9.00 3.16
CA LYS A 76 -12.99 -10.40 3.48
C LYS A 76 -11.50 -10.63 3.56
N ASN A 77 -11.04 -11.15 4.69
CA ASN A 77 -9.65 -11.52 4.88
C ASN A 77 -9.41 -12.93 4.32
N GLY A 78 -8.98 -13.02 3.06
CA GLY A 78 -8.60 -14.30 2.45
C GLY A 78 -7.23 -14.83 2.85
N ASN A 79 -6.58 -14.24 3.86
CA ASN A 79 -5.31 -14.72 4.39
C ASN A 79 -5.52 -15.79 5.46
N ASP A 80 -4.45 -16.54 5.70
CA ASP A 80 -4.37 -17.54 6.78
C ASP A 80 -3.95 -16.90 8.12
N VAL A 81 -3.79 -15.56 8.15
CA VAL A 81 -3.39 -14.76 9.31
C VAL A 81 -4.37 -13.61 9.55
N PRO A 82 -4.63 -13.25 10.83
CA PRO A 82 -5.39 -12.06 11.18
C PRO A 82 -4.83 -10.76 10.58
N LEU A 83 -5.73 -9.91 10.09
CA LEU A 83 -5.46 -8.51 9.75
C LEU A 83 -5.57 -7.68 11.04
N THR A 84 -4.57 -6.89 11.38
CA THR A 84 -4.51 -6.13 12.64
C THR A 84 -4.87 -4.65 12.45
N GLU A 85 -4.34 -4.03 11.40
CA GLU A 85 -4.65 -2.66 11.02
C GLU A 85 -4.86 -2.58 9.51
N LEU A 86 -5.83 -1.78 9.08
CA LEU A 86 -6.00 -1.43 7.68
C LEU A 86 -6.38 0.03 7.53
N ARG A 87 -5.66 0.70 6.64
CA ARG A 87 -5.87 2.07 6.21
C ARG A 87 -6.06 2.09 4.70
N TRP A 88 -7.03 2.86 4.25
CA TRP A 88 -7.32 3.03 2.83
C TRP A 88 -7.96 4.39 2.57
N ARG A 89 -8.14 4.69 1.29
CA ARG A 89 -8.93 5.83 0.83
C ARG A 89 -10.02 5.36 -0.10
N VAL A 90 -11.17 6.01 -0.06
CA VAL A 90 -12.24 5.78 -1.03
C VAL A 90 -11.96 6.68 -2.23
N ALA A 91 -11.86 6.06 -3.39
CA ALA A 91 -11.83 6.72 -4.69
C ALA A 91 -13.17 6.51 -5.40
N ALA A 92 -13.52 7.46 -6.26
CA ALA A 92 -14.73 7.40 -7.06
C ALA A 92 -14.37 7.61 -8.53
N TYR A 93 -14.87 6.75 -9.41
CA TYR A 93 -14.57 6.76 -10.83
C TYR A 93 -15.87 6.79 -11.64
N ALA A 94 -15.88 7.53 -12.75
CA ALA A 94 -16.90 7.31 -13.75
C ALA A 94 -16.64 5.96 -14.45
N PRO A 95 -17.68 5.23 -14.89
CA PRO A 95 -17.50 3.95 -15.59
C PRO A 95 -16.62 4.13 -16.84
N GLY A 96 -15.53 3.35 -16.91
CA GLY A 96 -14.55 3.43 -18.01
C GLY A 96 -13.55 4.60 -17.91
N ASP A 97 -13.65 5.44 -16.88
CA ASP A 97 -12.70 6.51 -16.61
C ASP A 97 -11.63 6.07 -15.59
N THR A 98 -10.49 6.75 -15.59
CA THR A 98 -9.37 6.57 -14.67
C THR A 98 -9.11 7.80 -13.82
N VAL A 99 -9.88 8.88 -14.02
CA VAL A 99 -9.79 10.09 -13.20
C VAL A 99 -10.53 9.88 -11.89
N ASN A 100 -9.82 10.03 -10.77
CA ASN A 100 -10.42 9.99 -9.45
C ASN A 100 -11.24 11.27 -9.20
N LEU A 101 -12.55 11.08 -9.03
CA LEU A 101 -13.55 12.11 -8.79
C LEU A 101 -13.81 12.36 -7.30
N ALA A 102 -13.27 11.52 -6.41
CA ALA A 102 -13.25 11.80 -4.99
C ALA A 102 -12.22 12.90 -4.72
N ASP A 103 -12.67 13.99 -4.11
CA ASP A 103 -11.82 15.12 -3.79
C ASP A 103 -10.95 14.81 -2.57
N ASN A 104 -9.65 15.03 -2.70
CA ASN A 104 -8.64 14.66 -1.71
C ASN A 104 -8.37 15.87 -0.80
N GLN A 105 -9.45 16.43 -0.25
CA GLN A 105 -9.36 17.56 0.66
C GLN A 105 -8.76 17.13 2.00
N TYR A 106 -8.14 18.07 2.72
CA TYR A 106 -7.63 17.84 4.08
C TYR A 106 -8.73 17.37 5.07
N THR A 107 -9.99 17.61 4.71
CA THR A 107 -11.22 17.26 5.45
C THR A 107 -11.80 15.89 5.09
N ALA A 108 -11.13 15.11 4.23
CA ALA A 108 -11.65 13.80 3.82
C ALA A 108 -11.85 12.86 5.04
N PRO A 109 -12.95 12.08 5.10
CA PRO A 109 -13.19 11.15 6.20
C PRO A 109 -12.03 10.15 6.33
N ARG A 110 -11.57 9.93 7.57
CA ARG A 110 -10.61 8.86 7.86
C ARG A 110 -11.37 7.55 7.97
N TYR A 111 -11.41 6.82 6.87
CA TYR A 111 -11.92 5.45 6.85
C TYR A 111 -10.97 4.54 7.63
N ARG A 112 -11.51 3.78 8.60
CA ARG A 112 -10.75 2.85 9.43
C ARG A 112 -11.33 1.45 9.31
N GLY A 113 -10.42 0.46 9.36
CA GLY A 113 -10.74 -0.96 9.35
C GLY A 113 -11.59 -1.42 10.52
N PRO A 114 -12.01 -2.70 10.49
CA PRO A 114 -12.69 -3.35 11.61
C PRO A 114 -11.85 -3.42 12.90
N GLY A 115 -10.58 -3.03 12.84
CA GLY A 115 -9.57 -3.45 13.81
C GLY A 115 -9.08 -4.83 13.41
N GLU A 116 -9.06 -5.76 14.37
CA GLU A 116 -8.62 -7.12 14.13
C GLU A 116 -9.69 -7.92 13.35
N LEU A 117 -9.35 -8.39 12.15
CA LEU A 117 -10.19 -9.26 11.33
C LEU A 117 -9.50 -10.62 11.17
N GLN A 118 -10.09 -11.67 11.71
CA GLN A 118 -9.50 -13.00 11.73
C GLN A 118 -9.32 -13.58 10.31
N ALA A 119 -8.48 -14.61 10.21
CA ALA A 119 -8.25 -15.34 8.97
C ALA A 119 -9.56 -15.95 8.44
N GLY A 120 -9.88 -15.70 7.16
CA GLY A 120 -11.08 -16.21 6.51
C GLY A 120 -12.38 -15.42 6.77
N ASP A 121 -12.38 -14.54 7.77
CA ASP A 121 -13.58 -13.81 8.19
C ASP A 121 -13.95 -12.65 7.25
N SER A 122 -15.19 -12.22 7.36
CA SER A 122 -15.75 -11.07 6.65
C SER A 122 -16.31 -10.02 7.59
N TRP A 123 -16.16 -8.76 7.20
CA TRP A 123 -16.69 -7.61 7.91
C TRP A 123 -17.43 -6.68 6.94
N ASP A 124 -18.57 -6.17 7.39
CA ASP A 124 -19.39 -5.22 6.64
C ASP A 124 -19.56 -3.93 7.44
N ASP A 125 -19.52 -2.79 6.76
CA ASP A 125 -19.78 -1.48 7.36
C ASP A 125 -20.38 -0.50 6.35
N CYS A 126 -21.00 0.57 6.85
CA CYS A 126 -21.52 1.65 6.05
C CYS A 126 -20.63 2.89 6.19
N LEU A 127 -20.13 3.40 5.07
CA LEU A 127 -19.17 4.50 5.00
C LEU A 127 -19.80 5.80 4.50
N PRO A 128 -19.34 6.97 5.00
CA PRO A 128 -19.74 8.26 4.46
C PRO A 128 -19.19 8.45 3.03
N LEU A 129 -20.00 9.09 2.20
CA LEU A 129 -19.61 9.44 0.85
C LEU A 129 -18.46 10.48 0.90
N PRO A 130 -17.35 10.28 0.17
CA PRO A 130 -16.31 11.30 0.06
C PRO A 130 -16.85 12.53 -0.68
N PRO A 131 -16.31 13.73 -0.44
CA PRO A 131 -16.64 14.88 -1.27
C PRO A 131 -16.32 14.56 -2.73
N LEU A 132 -17.28 14.76 -3.63
CA LEU A 132 -17.12 14.50 -5.06
C LEU A 132 -16.90 15.81 -5.81
N ARG A 133 -16.15 15.75 -6.90
CA ARG A 133 -16.08 16.88 -7.85
C ARG A 133 -17.50 17.25 -8.33
N PRO A 134 -17.78 18.56 -8.53
CA PRO A 134 -19.11 19.00 -8.96
C PRO A 134 -19.55 18.35 -10.28
N GLY A 135 -20.85 18.09 -10.41
CA GLY A 135 -21.46 17.58 -11.65
C GLY A 135 -21.63 16.07 -11.74
N TYR A 136 -21.12 15.30 -10.77
CA TYR A 136 -21.27 13.84 -10.75
C TYR A 136 -22.29 13.38 -9.72
N ARG A 137 -23.08 12.36 -10.08
CA ARG A 137 -24.06 11.73 -9.19
C ARG A 137 -23.49 10.46 -8.59
N PRO A 138 -23.59 10.24 -7.26
CA PRO A 138 -23.02 9.06 -6.61
C PRO A 138 -23.48 7.73 -7.22
N GLU A 139 -24.75 7.62 -7.61
CA GLU A 139 -25.30 6.38 -8.18
C GLU A 139 -24.71 5.99 -9.54
N THR A 140 -24.04 6.91 -10.22
CA THR A 140 -23.39 6.67 -11.52
C THR A 140 -21.92 6.32 -11.40
N LEU A 141 -21.35 6.33 -10.19
CA LEU A 141 -19.93 6.17 -9.96
C LEU A 141 -19.58 4.77 -9.44
N GLU A 142 -18.38 4.33 -9.78
CA GLU A 142 -17.74 3.17 -9.22
C GLU A 142 -16.84 3.58 -8.06
N PHE A 143 -17.13 3.07 -6.87
CA PHE A 143 -16.33 3.32 -5.68
C PHE A 143 -15.31 2.20 -5.50
N ARG A 144 -14.06 2.57 -5.25
CA ARG A 144 -12.97 1.62 -5.04
C ARG A 144 -12.14 2.05 -3.85
N ALA A 145 -11.56 1.08 -3.17
CA ALA A 145 -10.57 1.35 -2.15
C ALA A 145 -9.18 1.47 -2.79
N GLU A 146 -8.46 2.51 -2.44
CA GLU A 146 -7.11 2.77 -2.92
C GLU A 146 -6.13 3.02 -1.78
N ARG A 147 -4.84 2.91 -2.11
CA ARG A 147 -3.74 3.09 -1.15
C ARG A 147 -3.94 2.21 0.09
N LEU A 148 -4.30 0.95 -0.15
CA LEU A 148 -4.40 -0.09 0.88
C LEU A 148 -3.05 -0.19 1.59
N GLN A 149 -3.07 0.05 2.90
CA GLN A 149 -1.93 -0.12 3.78
C GLN A 149 -2.45 -0.88 4.99
N GLY A 150 -1.98 -2.11 5.16
CA GLY A 150 -2.40 -2.93 6.29
C GLY A 150 -1.25 -3.74 6.85
N SER A 151 -1.42 -4.14 8.10
CA SER A 151 -0.53 -5.06 8.80
C SER A 151 -1.27 -6.32 9.15
N PHE A 152 -0.56 -7.44 9.07
CA PHE A 152 -1.05 -8.76 9.48
C PHE A 152 -0.24 -9.22 10.69
N SER A 153 -0.77 -10.17 11.46
CA SER A 153 0.02 -10.81 12.51
C SER A 153 1.14 -11.66 11.89
N ASP A 154 2.32 -11.65 12.50
CA ASP A 154 3.50 -12.46 12.13
C ASP A 154 3.31 -13.97 12.37
#